data_AF-A0A9D6EE88-F1
#
_entry.id   AF-A0A9D6EE88-F1
#
_cell.length_a   1.000
_cell.length_b   1.000
_cell.length_c   1.000
_cell.angle_alpha   90.00
_cell.angle_beta   90.00
_cell.angle_gamma   90.00
#
_symmetry.space_group_name_H-M   'P 1'
#
loop_
_entity.id
_entity.type
_entity.pdbx_description
1 polymer ?
#
loop_
_entity_poly.entity_id
_entity_poly.type
_entity_poly.pdbx_seq_one_letter_code
_entity_poly.pdbx_strand_id
1 'polypeptide(L)' 'MVEWRREMRTGDEPIFTRLMRAGFGLLAFGLGLMFLSGKVLPSPVPAGIATGILLGLVGLVLLIYEGVRE' A
#
# COMPACT_ATOMS: atom_id res chain seq x y z
N MET A 1 44.31 13.81 -14.56
CA MET A 1 43.36 14.30 -13.53
C MET A 1 41.93 14.02 -13.96
N VAL A 2 41.54 12.74 -14.12
CA VAL A 2 40.15 12.33 -14.41
C VAL A 2 40.03 10.87 -13.97
N GLU A 3 39.47 10.58 -12.79
CA GLU A 3 38.99 9.20 -12.49
C GLU A 3 38.13 9.03 -11.23
N TRP A 4 38.06 10.01 -10.32
CA TRP A 4 37.33 9.82 -9.05
C TRP A 4 35.82 10.16 -9.08
N ARG A 5 35.17 10.19 -10.25
CA ARG A 5 33.73 10.52 -10.40
C ARG A 5 32.90 9.35 -10.99
N ARG A 6 33.20 8.14 -10.54
CA ARG A 6 32.46 6.88 -10.67
C ARG A 6 32.89 6.11 -9.41
N GLU A 7 32.09 5.58 -8.51
CA GLU A 7 30.72 5.08 -8.48
C GLU A 7 30.29 5.12 -7.00
N MET A 8 29.57 6.16 -6.57
CA MET A 8 28.80 6.09 -5.32
C MET A 8 27.36 6.51 -5.62
N ARG A 9 26.77 5.87 -6.64
CA ARG A 9 25.31 5.72 -6.71
C ARG A 9 24.96 4.39 -6.05
N THR A 10 25.13 4.34 -4.73
CA THR A 10 24.44 3.34 -3.93
C THR A 10 22.94 3.59 -4.05
N GLY A 11 22.31 2.87 -4.98
CA GLY A 11 20.95 2.36 -4.85
C GLY A 11 19.83 3.37 -4.61
N ASP A 12 19.66 4.37 -5.49
CA ASP A 12 18.38 5.09 -5.62
C ASP A 12 17.30 4.21 -6.30
N GLU A 13 17.28 2.90 -6.02
CA GLU A 13 16.12 2.09 -6.36
C GLU A 13 15.04 2.48 -5.36
N PRO A 14 13.88 2.97 -5.83
CA PRO A 14 12.81 3.36 -4.92
C PRO A 14 12.41 2.13 -4.10
N ILE A 15 12.69 2.15 -2.79
CA ILE A 15 12.35 1.10 -1.81
C ILE A 15 10.89 0.63 -1.95
N PHE A 16 10.01 1.52 -2.42
CA PHE A 16 8.66 1.19 -2.82
C PHE A 16 8.42 1.66 -4.25
N THR A 17 8.11 0.71 -5.14
CA THR A 17 7.58 1.03 -6.45
C THR A 17 6.24 1.75 -6.32
N ARG A 18 5.79 2.40 -7.41
CA ARG A 18 4.52 3.12 -7.43
C ARG A 18 3.34 2.20 -7.06
N LEU A 19 3.39 0.93 -7.48
CA LEU A 19 2.37 -0.08 -7.17
C LEU A 19 2.44 -0.54 -5.72
N MET A 20 3.64 -0.72 -5.15
CA MET A 20 3.73 -1.04 -3.72
C MET A 20 3.17 0.10 -2.85
N ARG A 21 3.47 1.36 -3.16
CA ARG A 21 2.92 2.51 -2.41
C ARG A 21 1.39 2.54 -2.46
N ALA A 22 0.81 2.27 -3.63
CA ALA A 22 -0.64 2.17 -3.78
C ALA A 22 -1.22 1.00 -2.98
N GLY A 23 -0.58 -0.17 -3.02
CA GLY A 23 -1.01 -1.36 -2.29
C GLY A 23 -1.02 -1.17 -0.77
N PHE A 24 0.07 -0.66 -0.20
CA PHE A 24 0.15 -0.35 1.23
C PHE A 24 -0.83 0.76 1.64
N GLY A 25 -1.00 1.79 0.79
CA GLY A 25 -1.98 2.86 1.03
C GLY A 25 -3.42 2.34 1.10
N LEU A 26 -3.81 1.48 0.16
CA LEU A 26 -5.13 0.85 0.14
C LEU A 26 -5.39 -0.08 1.32
N LEU A 27 -4.38 -0.86 1.74
CA LEU A 27 -4.46 -1.69 2.94
C LEU A 27 -4.66 -0.85 4.21
N ALA A 28 -3.84 0.18 4.39
CA ALA A 28 -3.95 1.07 5.55
C ALA A 28 -5.29 1.81 5.57
N PHE A 29 -5.76 2.27 4.41
CA PHE A 29 -7.04 2.97 4.28
C PHE A 29 -8.23 2.04 4.53
N GLY A 30 -8.22 0.82 3.99
CA GLY A 30 -9.26 -0.18 4.21
C GLY A 30 -9.37 -0.59 5.68
N LEU A 31 -8.23 -0.82 6.35
CA LEU A 31 -8.19 -1.08 7.79
C LEU A 31 -8.71 0.12 8.59
N GLY A 32 -8.28 1.34 8.26
CA GLY A 32 -8.77 2.56 8.89
C GLY A 32 -10.29 2.72 8.79
N LEU A 33 -10.86 2.48 7.60
CA LEU A 33 -12.30 2.50 7.36
C LEU A 33 -13.06 1.47 8.19
N MET A 34 -12.55 0.24 8.29
CA MET A 34 -13.12 -0.81 9.16
C MET A 34 -13.19 -0.33 10.61
N PHE A 35 -12.09 0.18 11.18
CA PHE A 35 -12.05 0.67 12.56
C PHE A 35 -12.95 1.87 12.80
N LEU A 36 -13.01 2.80 11.85
CA LEU A 36 -13.86 3.99 11.95
C LEU A 36 -15.35 3.61 11.89
N SER A 37 -15.71 2.69 10.99
CA SER A 37 -17.08 2.19 10.85
C SER A 37 -17.57 1.46 12.10
N GLY A 38 -16.69 0.75 12.80
CA GLY A 38 -17.02 0.07 14.06
C GLY A 38 -17.14 0.99 15.28
N LYS A 39 -16.57 2.21 15.24
CA LYS A 39 -16.63 3.18 16.35
C LYS A 39 -17.66 4.28 16.19
N VAL A 40 -17.93 4.73 14.96
CA VAL A 40 -18.70 5.96 14.71
C VAL A 40 -20.16 5.68 14.34
N LEU A 41 -20.48 4.49 13.83
CA LEU A 41 -21.83 4.17 13.38
C LEU A 41 -22.61 3.43 14.47
N PRO A 42 -23.82 3.89 14.82
CA PRO A 42 -24.63 3.35 15.94
C PRO A 42 -25.14 1.91 15.72
N SER A 43 -24.93 1.37 14.53
CA SER A 43 -25.02 -0.05 14.19
C SER A 43 -23.80 -0.33 13.31
N PRO A 44 -23.01 -1.41 13.52
CA PRO A 44 -21.89 -1.72 12.65
C PRO A 44 -22.45 -1.98 11.25
N VAL A 45 -22.46 -0.96 10.39
CA VAL A 45 -23.04 -1.10 9.05
C VAL A 45 -22.14 -2.12 8.34
N PRO A 46 -22.65 -3.31 7.97
CA PRO A 46 -21.87 -4.32 7.28
C PRO A 46 -21.15 -3.76 6.06
N ALA A 47 -21.70 -2.69 5.46
CA ALA A 47 -21.11 -1.95 4.35
C ALA A 47 -19.76 -1.28 4.69
N GLY A 48 -19.56 -0.70 5.88
CA GLY A 48 -18.29 -0.04 6.24
C GLY A 48 -17.15 -1.04 6.39
N ILE A 49 -17.45 -2.17 7.03
CA ILE A 49 -16.55 -3.30 7.17
C ILE A 49 -16.28 -3.94 5.80
N ALA A 50 -17.32 -4.19 4.99
CA ALA A 50 -17.18 -4.75 3.66
C ALA A 50 -16.35 -3.86 2.72
N THR A 51 -16.54 -2.54 2.78
CA THR A 51 -15.75 -1.58 1.99
C THR A 51 -14.29 -1.58 2.43
N GLY A 52 -14.02 -1.63 3.73
CA GLY A 52 -12.66 -1.73 4.25
C GLY A 52 -11.95 -3.03 3.82
N ILE A 53 -12.66 -4.16 3.87
CA ILE A 53 -12.15 -5.45 3.37
C ILE A 53 -11.87 -5.38 1.87
N LEU A 54 -12.78 -4.82 1.08
CA LEU A 54 -12.63 -4.69 -0.37
C LEU A 54 -11.37 -3.88 -0.73
N LEU A 55 -11.20 -2.72 -0.09
CA LEU A 55 -10.04 -1.86 -0.30
C LEU A 55 -8.73 -2.54 0.14
N GLY A 56 -8.78 -3.29 1.24
CA GLY A 56 -7.65 -4.11 1.69
C GLY A 56 -7.27 -5.19 0.68
N LEU A 57 -8.24 -5.92 0.12
CA LEU A 57 -8.01 -6.94 -0.90
C LEU A 57 -7.42 -6.34 -2.18
N VAL A 58 -7.94 -5.21 -2.65
CA VAL A 58 -7.38 -4.50 -3.81
C VAL A 58 -5.93 -4.09 -3.54
N GLY A 59 -5.64 -3.56 -2.36
CA GLY A 59 -4.28 -3.21 -1.96
C GLY A 59 -3.34 -4.42 -1.95
N LEU A 60 -3.79 -5.54 -1.38
CA LEU A 60 -3.03 -6.79 -1.36
C LEU A 60 -2.74 -7.34 -2.76
N VAL A 61 -3.73 -7.32 -3.66
CA VAL A 61 -3.55 -7.77 -5.06
C VAL A 61 -2.50 -6.93 -5.77
N LEU A 62 -2.46 -5.61 -5.56
CA LEU A 62 -1.43 -4.75 -6.14
C LEU A 62 -0.03 -5.09 -5.62
N LEU A 63 0.10 -5.44 -4.32
CA LEU A 63 1.38 -5.89 -3.76
C LEU A 63 1.83 -7.22 -4.35
N ILE A 64 0.93 -8.20 -4.46
CA ILE A 64 1.22 -9.51 -5.05
C ILE A 64 1.60 -9.35 -6.52
N TYR A 65 0.82 -8.57 -7.28
CA TYR A 65 1.09 -8.32 -8.69
C TYR A 65 2.47 -7.71 -8.89
N GLU A 66 2.85 -6.71 -8.09
CA GLU A 66 4.17 -6.11 -8.19
C GLU A 66 5.28 -7.10 -7.83
N GLY A 67 5.11 -7.88 -6.76
CA GLY A 67 6.10 -8.88 -6.36
C GLY A 67 6.24 -10.07 -7.31
N VAL A 68 5.28 -10.30 -8.23
CA VAL A 68 5.36 -11.29 -9.32
C VAL A 68 5.94 -10.67 -10.59
N ARG A 69 5.79 -9.36 -10.76
CA ARG A 69 6.25 -8.62 -11.94
C ARG A 69 7.74 -8.30 -11.88
N GLU A 70 8.26 -8.01 -10.69
CA GLU A 70 9.72 -7.90 -10.41
C GLU A 70 10.40 -9.26 -10.41
#